data_AF-A0A243QAE1-F1
#
_entry.id   AF-A0A243QAE1-F1
#
_cell.length_a   1.000
_cell.length_b   1.000
_cell.length_c   1.000
_cell.angle_alpha   90.00
_cell.angle_beta   90.00
_cell.angle_gamma   90.00
#
_symmetry.space_group_name_H-M   'P 1'
#
loop_
_entity.id
_entity.type
_entity.pdbx_description
1 polymer ?
#
loop_
_entity_poly.entity_id
_entity_poly.type
_entity_poly.pdbx_seq_one_letter_code
_entity_poly.pdbx_strand_id
1 'polypeptide(L)'
;MGFTSWWHWAIVAIVLLILFGSKKLPDAARGLGQSLRIFKSEVKEMQKDDDKDSQAAADATPVDPSRRELPAGDSTQPATQHDADVKKSA
;
A
#
# COMPACT_ATOMS: atom_id res chain seq x y z
N MET A 1 33.90 12.46 23.58
CA MET A 1 32.75 13.32 23.20
C MET A 1 32.04 12.71 21.99
N GLY A 2 31.71 11.42 22.05
CA GLY A 2 31.29 10.66 20.88
C GLY A 2 29.85 10.22 21.04
N PHE A 3 28.98 10.77 20.21
CA PHE A 3 27.82 10.07 19.66
C PHE A 3 27.05 9.21 20.69
N THR A 4 26.40 9.90 21.63
CA THR A 4 25.57 9.35 22.71
C THR A 4 24.61 8.29 22.18
N SER A 5 25.07 7.05 22.30
CA SER A 5 24.41 5.76 22.33
C SER A 5 23.18 5.59 21.44
N TRP A 6 23.19 4.52 20.66
CA TRP A 6 22.00 3.90 20.04
C TRP A 6 20.80 3.82 21.00
N TRP A 7 21.08 3.67 22.31
CA TRP A 7 20.09 3.69 23.38
C TRP A 7 19.25 4.99 23.44
N HIS A 8 19.82 6.15 23.11
CA HIS A 8 19.09 7.41 23.09
C HIS A 8 18.03 7.43 21.99
N TRP A 9 18.39 6.93 20.80
CA TRP A 9 17.43 6.79 19.69
C TRP A 9 16.27 5.85 20.02
N ALA A 10 16.53 4.76 20.77
CA ALA A 10 15.48 3.88 21.25
C ALA A 10 14.51 4.60 22.22
N ILE A 11 15.04 5.44 23.12
CA ILE A 11 14.22 6.25 24.04
C ILE A 11 13.36 7.24 23.26
N VAL A 12 13.93 7.95 22.27
CA VAL A 12 13.19 8.90 21.44
C VAL A 12 12.07 8.21 20.68
N ALA A 13 12.32 7.04 20.09
CA ALA A 13 11.30 6.25 19.40
C ALA A 13 10.15 5.84 20.33
N ILE A 14 10.46 5.45 21.58
CA ILE A 14 9.47 5.12 22.61
C ILE A 14 8.62 6.34 22.98
N VAL A 15 9.22 7.51 23.17
CA VAL A 15 8.48 8.74 23.49
C VAL A 15 7.55 9.12 22.33
N LEU A 16 8.03 9.02 21.09
CA LEU A 16 7.24 9.24 19.89
C LEU A 16 6.06 8.25 19.78
N LEU A 17 6.28 6.98 20.08
CA LEU A 17 5.23 5.95 20.13
C LEU A 17 4.16 6.24 21.19
N ILE A 18 4.55 6.79 22.34
CA ILE A 18 3.61 7.15 23.41
C ILE A 18 2.81 8.39 23.02
N LEU A 19 3.45 9.41 22.44
CA LEU A 19 2.79 10.68 22.10
C LEU A 19 1.91 10.58 20.86
N PHE A 20 2.38 9.89 19.81
CA PHE A 20 1.63 9.71 18.56
C PHE A 20 0.77 8.44 18.56
N GLY A 21 1.11 7.43 19.37
CA GLY A 21 0.43 6.15 19.42
C GLY A 21 0.97 5.13 18.40
N SER A 22 0.86 3.85 18.74
CA SER A 22 1.37 2.71 17.95
C SER A 22 0.77 2.57 16.55
N LYS A 23 -0.42 3.13 16.30
CA LYS A 23 -1.07 3.11 14.98
C LYS A 23 -0.71 4.30 14.08
N LYS A 24 -0.37 5.46 14.63
CA LYS A 24 -0.19 6.69 13.81
C LYS A 24 1.22 6.83 13.25
N LEU A 25 2.23 6.35 13.97
CA LEU A 25 3.61 6.33 13.51
C LEU A 25 3.81 5.47 12.24
N PRO A 26 3.37 4.19 12.19
CA PRO A 26 3.49 3.38 10.99
C PRO A 26 2.57 3.84 9.86
N ASP A 27 1.39 4.38 10.18
CA ASP A 27 0.43 4.89 9.19
C ASP A 27 0.96 6.15 8.49
N ALA A 28 1.47 7.12 9.25
CA ALA A 28 2.13 8.31 8.71
C ALA A 28 3.42 7.95 7.96
N ALA A 29 4.23 7.03 8.49
CA ALA A 29 5.42 6.54 7.80
C ALA A 29 5.09 5.82 6.49
N ARG A 30 3.96 5.09 6.41
CA ARG A 30 3.48 4.47 5.17
C ARG A 30 3.04 5.52 4.15
N GLY A 31 2.28 6.53 4.56
CA GLY A 31 1.88 7.63 3.68
C GLY A 31 3.08 8.42 3.14
N LEU A 32 4.01 8.82 4.03
CA LEU A 32 5.23 9.52 3.68
C LEU A 32 6.20 8.64 2.87
N GLY A 33 6.28 7.35 3.17
CA GLY A 33 7.11 6.40 2.43
C GLY A 33 6.61 6.20 1.00
N GLN A 34 5.29 6.22 0.78
CA GLN A 34 4.70 6.09 -0.55
C GLN A 34 4.97 7.34 -1.40
N SER A 35 4.85 8.55 -0.84
CA SER A 35 5.20 9.79 -1.56
C SER A 35 6.70 9.89 -1.86
N LEU A 36 7.56 9.53 -0.90
CA LEU A 36 9.00 9.45 -1.12
C LEU A 36 9.38 8.40 -2.17
N ARG A 37 8.66 7.27 -2.23
CA ARG A 37 8.92 6.22 -3.22
C ARG A 37 8.60 6.70 -4.64
N ILE A 38 7.48 7.40 -4.83
CA ILE A 38 7.12 7.98 -6.13
C ILE A 38 8.18 9.00 -6.55
N PHE A 39 8.51 9.93 -5.67
CA PHE A 39 9.55 10.93 -5.92
C PHE A 39 10.91 10.29 -6.20
N LYS A 40 11.29 9.25 -5.45
CA LYS A 40 12.54 8.50 -5.67
C LYS A 40 12.55 7.81 -7.03
N SER A 41 11.42 7.25 -7.48
CA SER A 41 11.31 6.60 -8.79
C SER A 41 11.43 7.63 -9.92
N GLU A 42 10.75 8.77 -9.82
CA GLU A 42 10.84 9.86 -10.81
C GLU A 42 12.26 10.44 -10.87
N VAL A 43 12.88 10.70 -9.71
CA VAL A 43 14.27 11.19 -9.64
C VAL A 43 15.26 10.14 -10.15
N LYS A 44 14.97 8.85 -9.95
CA LYS A 44 15.81 7.76 -10.45
C LYS A 44 15.66 7.57 -11.95
N GLU A 45 14.46 7.78 -12.52
CA GLU A 45 14.24 7.84 -13.96
C GLU A 45 15.04 8.99 -14.57
N MET A 46 14.93 10.20 -14.02
CA MET A 46 15.72 11.34 -14.48
C MET A 46 17.23 11.06 -14.46
N GLN A 47 17.75 10.48 -13.37
CA GLN A 47 19.17 10.11 -13.33
C GLN A 47 19.52 8.92 -14.23
N LYS A 48 18.58 8.03 -14.53
CA LYS A 48 18.82 6.86 -15.39
C LYS A 48 18.73 7.21 -16.88
N ASP A 49 17.99 8.25 -17.24
CA ASP A 49 18.04 8.85 -18.58
C ASP A 49 19.40 9.50 -18.86
N ASP A 50 20.07 10.03 -17.82
CA ASP A 50 21.46 10.47 -17.89
C ASP A 50 22.46 9.28 -17.84
N ASP A 51 22.12 8.20 -17.13
CA ASP A 51 22.92 6.98 -16.95
C ASP A 51 22.21 5.69 -17.46
N LYS A 52 22.37 5.38 -18.75
CA LYS A 52 22.27 4.03 -19.37
C LYS A 52 20.91 3.55 -19.92
N ASP A 53 20.95 3.39 -21.25
CA ASP A 53 20.84 2.15 -22.05
C ASP A 53 21.22 0.80 -21.35
N SER A 54 20.93 0.57 -20.07
CA SER A 54 21.19 -0.71 -19.42
C SER A 54 20.29 -0.90 -18.20
N GLN A 55 19.68 -2.08 -18.15
CA GLN A 55 18.96 -2.62 -17.00
C GLN A 55 17.49 -2.20 -16.92
N ALA A 56 16.74 -2.56 -17.97
CA ALA A 56 15.40 -3.08 -17.79
C ALA A 56 15.44 -4.32 -16.88
N ALA A 57 14.36 -4.52 -16.12
CA ALA A 57 14.05 -5.69 -15.29
C ALA A 57 14.83 -5.88 -13.98
N ALA A 58 14.17 -5.53 -12.87
CA ALA A 58 14.05 -6.42 -11.72
C ALA A 58 12.86 -5.98 -10.85
N ASP A 59 11.75 -6.66 -11.06
CA ASP A 59 10.80 -7.12 -10.04
C ASP A 59 10.15 -6.11 -9.06
N ALA A 60 8.85 -5.88 -9.29
CA ALA A 60 7.92 -5.59 -8.21
C ALA A 60 6.48 -5.97 -8.63
N THR A 61 6.12 -7.24 -8.45
CA THR A 61 4.72 -7.62 -8.22
C THR A 61 4.51 -7.76 -6.71
N PRO A 62 3.91 -6.78 -6.02
CA PRO A 62 3.44 -7.00 -4.67
C PRO A 62 2.28 -8.00 -4.71
N VAL A 63 2.57 -9.23 -4.28
CA VAL A 63 1.55 -10.21 -3.90
C VAL A 63 0.76 -9.66 -2.73
N ASP A 64 -0.50 -9.32 -2.97
CA ASP A 64 -1.47 -8.96 -1.95
C ASP A 64 -1.74 -10.17 -1.03
N PRO A 65 -1.46 -10.08 0.29
CA PRO A 65 -1.74 -11.15 1.24
C PRO A 65 -3.22 -11.21 1.65
N SER A 66 -4.10 -10.36 1.10
CA SER A 66 -5.52 -10.28 1.50
C SER A 66 -6.42 -11.25 0.73
N ARG A 67 -5.94 -11.91 -0.33
CA ARG A 67 -6.68 -12.98 -1.05
C ARG A 67 -6.63 -14.36 -0.37
N ARG A 68 -6.47 -14.41 0.95
CA ARG A 68 -6.53 -15.64 1.76
C ARG A 68 -7.52 -15.49 2.93
N GLU A 69 -8.72 -15.02 2.64
CA GLU A 69 -9.89 -15.30 3.48
C GLU A 69 -10.91 -16.08 2.61
N LEU A 70 -11.40 -17.19 3.16
CA LEU A 70 -11.79 -18.43 2.48
C LEU A 70 -13.14 -18.37 1.73
N PRO A 71 -13.36 -19.24 0.72
CA PRO A 71 -14.68 -19.48 0.16
C PRO A 71 -15.45 -20.43 1.08
N ALA A 72 -16.39 -19.91 1.86
CA ALA A 72 -17.43 -20.70 2.52
C ALA A 72 -18.63 -19.81 2.83
N GLY A 73 -19.73 -20.03 2.11
CA GLY A 73 -20.96 -19.28 2.33
C GLY A 73 -21.92 -19.43 1.17
N ASP A 74 -22.25 -20.68 0.83
CA ASP A 74 -23.45 -21.02 0.08
C ASP A 74 -24.65 -20.41 0.81
N SER A 75 -25.26 -19.38 0.25
CA SER A 75 -26.60 -18.89 0.60
C SER A 75 -27.13 -18.00 -0.51
N THR A 76 -27.92 -18.62 -1.38
CA THR A 76 -29.20 -18.07 -1.84
C THR A 76 -29.12 -16.96 -2.90
N GLN A 77 -28.89 -17.38 -4.15
CA GLN A 77 -29.72 -16.86 -5.24
C GLN A 77 -31.14 -17.44 -5.06
N PRO A 78 -32.18 -16.60 -5.17
CA PRO A 78 -33.11 -16.82 -6.25
C PRO A 78 -33.46 -15.52 -6.95
N ALA A 79 -33.50 -15.63 -8.26
CA ALA A 79 -33.99 -14.66 -9.20
C ALA A 79 -35.37 -14.09 -8.81
N THR A 80 -35.55 -12.77 -8.94
CA THR A 80 -36.86 -12.23 -9.32
C THR A 80 -36.72 -10.86 -10.01
N GLN A 81 -37.13 -10.87 -11.28
CA GLN A 81 -37.74 -9.75 -12.02
C GLN A 81 -36.92 -8.46 -12.20
N HIS A 82 -36.07 -8.49 -13.21
CA HIS A 82 -35.78 -7.31 -14.03
C HIS A 82 -36.10 -7.66 -15.49
N ASP A 83 -37.36 -8.00 -15.76
CA ASP A 83 -37.88 -8.18 -17.11
C ASP A 83 -39.42 -8.13 -17.08
N ALA A 84 -39.96 -6.94 -17.26
CA ALA A 84 -41.30 -6.72 -17.78
C ALA A 84 -41.16 -5.83 -19.01
N ASP A 85 -40.48 -6.37 -20.02
CA ASP A 85 -40.95 -6.47 -21.41
C ASP A 85 -42.25 -5.64 -21.63
N VAL A 86 -42.20 -4.38 -22.08
CA VAL A 86 -41.96 -3.97 -23.47
C VAL A 86 -42.41 -5.06 -24.44
N LYS A 87 -43.60 -4.85 -25.03
CA LYS A 87 -44.32 -5.70 -26.00
C LYS A 87 -45.26 -6.72 -25.36
N LYS A 88 -46.56 -6.37 -25.32
CA LYS A 88 -47.68 -7.18 -25.83
C LYS A 88 -49.00 -6.79 -25.15
N SER A 89 -49.62 -5.75 -25.68
CA SER A 89 -51.08 -5.55 -25.80
C SER A 89 -51.24 -4.22 -26.54
N ALA A 90 -51.56 -4.28 -27.83
CA ALA A 90 -52.93 -4.31 -28.34
C ALA A 90 -53.58 -2.93 -28.22
#